data_AF-A0A961VMD0-F1
#
_entry.id   AF-A0A961VMD0-F1
#
_cell.length_a   1.000
_cell.length_b   1.000
_cell.length_c   1.000
_cell.angle_alpha   90.00
_cell.angle_beta   90.00
_cell.angle_gamma   90.00
#
_symmetry.space_group_name_H-M   'P 1'
#
loop_
_entity.id
_entity.type
_entity.pdbx_description
1 polymer ?
#
loop_
_entity_poly.entity_id
_entity_poly.type
_entity_poly.pdbx_seq_one_letter_code
_entity_poly.pdbx_strand_id
1 'polypeptide(L)' 'MTDPIAALITKADELLAALTFDDSGKNGLGGNGGLISRETIRKADALRWAVFDAKKARGVDQ' A
#
# COMPACT_ATOMS: atom_id res chain seq x y z
N MET A 1 0.64 -5.86 -20.75
CA MET A 1 1.47 -5.33 -19.65
C MET A 1 0.64 -4.29 -18.93
N THR A 2 0.37 -4.48 -17.64
CA THR A 2 -0.31 -3.49 -16.80
C THR A 2 0.58 -2.26 -16.66
N ASP A 3 0.04 -1.06 -16.79
CA ASP A 3 0.80 0.19 -16.60
C ASP A 3 1.44 0.19 -15.20
N PRO A 4 2.79 0.22 -15.08
CA PRO A 4 3.49 0.21 -13.79
C PRO A 4 3.08 1.36 -12.87
N ILE A 5 2.69 2.51 -13.43
CA ILE A 5 2.23 3.65 -12.64
C ILE A 5 0.83 3.37 -12.08
N ALA A 6 -0.08 2.83 -12.89
CA ALA A 6 -1.40 2.44 -12.43
C ALA A 6 -1.31 1.37 -11.32
N ALA A 7 -0.40 0.41 -11.45
CA ALA A 7 -0.13 -0.60 -10.41
C ALA A 7 0.40 0.04 -9.12
N LEU A 8 1.33 1.00 -9.22
CA LEU A 8 1.85 1.75 -8.09
C LEU A 8 0.75 2.51 -7.34
N ILE A 9 -0.10 3.25 -8.07
CA ILE A 9 -1.22 4.00 -7.48
C ILE A 9 -2.17 3.05 -6.75
N THR A 10 -2.54 1.95 -7.40
CA THR A 10 -3.43 0.93 -6.79
C THR A 10 -2.86 0.40 -5.48
N LYS A 11 -1.56 0.09 -5.42
CA LYS A 11 -0.91 -0.39 -4.18
C LYS A 11 -0.76 0.68 -3.12
N ALA A 12 -0.60 1.95 -3.51
CA ALA A 12 -0.61 3.06 -2.56
C ALA A 12 -2.00 3.22 -1.93
N ASP A 13 -3.06 3.18 -2.73
CA ASP A 13 -4.45 3.28 -2.24
C ASP A 13 -4.81 2.11 -1.31
N GLU A 14 -4.37 0.90 -1.64
CA GLU A 14 -4.55 -0.28 -0.78
C GLU A 14 -3.91 -0.09 0.61
N LEU A 15 -2.68 0.45 0.66
CA LEU A 15 -1.97 0.75 1.91
C LEU A 15 -2.67 1.86 2.70
N LEU A 16 -3.04 2.96 2.04
CA LEU A 16 -3.77 4.07 2.67
C LEU A 16 -5.08 3.59 3.30
N ALA A 17 -5.81 2.71 2.62
CA ALA A 17 -7.03 2.13 3.16
C ALA A 17 -6.77 1.27 4.41
N ALA A 18 -5.66 0.53 4.47
CA ALA A 18 -5.31 -0.24 5.66
C ALA A 18 -4.84 0.64 6.82
N LEU A 19 -4.04 1.69 6.55
CA LEU A 19 -3.67 2.68 7.56
C LEU A 19 -4.89 3.41 8.13
N THR A 20 -5.81 3.82 7.26
CA THR A 20 -7.07 4.46 7.67
C THR A 20 -7.87 3.52 8.57
N PHE A 21 -7.92 2.23 8.24
CA PHE A 21 -8.58 1.23 9.07
C PHE A 21 -7.87 1.01 10.42
N ASP A 22 -6.54 0.89 10.44
CA ASP A 22 -5.78 0.71 11.68
C ASP A 22 -5.95 1.90 12.63
N ASP A 23 -5.97 3.13 12.10
CA ASP A 23 -6.16 4.37 12.86
C ASP A 23 -7.60 4.57 13.32
N SER A 24 -8.54 4.60 12.37
CA SER A 24 -9.90 5.09 12.59
C SER A 24 -11.00 4.03 12.46
N GLY A 25 -10.65 2.82 12.01
CA GLY A 25 -11.62 1.76 11.71
C GLY A 25 -12.45 2.05 10.46
N LYS A 26 -13.56 1.33 10.29
CA LYS A 26 -14.52 1.57 9.20
C LYS A 26 -15.90 1.01 9.55
N ASN A 27 -16.96 1.77 9.27
CA ASN A 27 -18.37 1.32 9.38
C ASN A 27 -18.73 0.72 10.75
N GLY A 28 -18.29 1.33 11.85
CA GLY A 28 -18.59 0.82 13.21
C GLY A 28 -17.74 -0.37 13.65
N LEU A 29 -16.88 -0.91 12.78
CA LEU A 29 -15.76 -1.75 13.20
C LEU A 29 -14.64 -0.81 13.65
N GLY A 30 -14.29 -0.86 14.94
CA GLY A 30 -13.15 -0.13 15.47
C GLY A 30 -11.86 -0.50 14.74
N GLY A 31 -10.93 0.45 14.69
CA GLY A 31 -9.59 0.21 14.15
C GLY A 31 -8.73 -0.64 15.08
N ASN A 32 -7.44 -0.70 14.76
CA ASN A 32 -6.43 -1.31 15.63
C ASN A 32 -5.89 -0.31 16.68
N GLY A 33 -6.64 0.77 16.96
CA GLY A 33 -6.25 1.82 17.90
C GLY A 33 -4.98 2.55 17.52
N GLY A 34 -4.72 2.71 16.22
CA GLY A 34 -3.49 3.29 15.69
C GLY A 34 -2.28 2.33 15.67
N LEU A 35 -2.45 1.08 16.11
CA LEU A 35 -1.40 0.07 16.00
C LEU A 35 -1.33 -0.47 14.57
N ILE A 36 -0.11 -0.71 14.08
CA ILE A 36 0.09 -1.29 12.75
C ILE A 36 -0.28 -2.78 12.75
N SER A 37 -1.24 -3.15 11.91
CA SER A 37 -1.67 -4.54 11.74
C SER A 37 -0.79 -5.33 10.77
N ARG A 38 -0.88 -6.66 10.82
CA ARG A 38 -0.25 -7.55 9.82
C ARG A 38 -0.75 -7.27 8.40
N GLU A 39 -1.99 -6.79 8.26
CA GLU A 39 -2.56 -6.38 6.98
C GLU A 39 -1.80 -5.19 6.40
N THR A 40 -1.60 -4.15 7.21
CA THR A 40 -0.83 -2.97 6.83
C THR A 40 0.61 -3.32 6.48
N ILE A 41 1.27 -4.21 7.24
CA ILE A 41 2.62 -4.70 6.92
C ILE A 41 2.64 -5.39 5.55
N ARG A 42 1.68 -6.26 5.26
CA ARG A 42 1.62 -6.97 3.96
C ARG A 42 1.43 -6.01 2.80
N LYS A 43 0.57 -5.00 2.97
CA LYS A 43 0.33 -4.00 1.92
C LYS A 43 1.49 -3.04 1.73
N ALA A 44 2.24 -2.73 2.79
CA ALA A 44 3.49 -2.00 2.70
C ALA A 44 4.54 -2.78 1.88
N ASP A 45 4.65 -4.10 2.07
CA ASP A 45 5.53 -4.94 1.25
C ASP A 45 5.07 -5.01 -0.21
N ALA A 46 3.76 -5.11 -0.46
CA ALA A 46 3.22 -5.06 -1.83
C ALA A 46 3.54 -3.73 -2.53
N LEU A 47 3.42 -2.60 -1.81
CA LEU A 47 3.81 -1.29 -2.34
C LEU A 47 5.32 -1.21 -2.61
N ARG A 48 6.16 -1.80 -1.73
CA ARG A 48 7.61 -1.85 -1.92
C ARG A 48 7.99 -2.49 -3.26
N TRP A 49 7.36 -3.61 -3.60
CA TRP A 49 7.56 -4.27 -4.91
C TRP A 49 7.03 -3.44 -6.07
N ALA A 50 5.86 -2.82 -5.95
CA ALA A 50 5.32 -1.95 -7.00
C ALA A 50 6.22 -0.73 -7.27
N VAL A 51 6.84 -0.16 -6.23
CA VAL A 51 7.85 0.90 -6.39
C VAL A 51 9.07 0.40 -7.14
N PHE A 52 9.56 -0.80 -6.81
CA PHE A 52 10.69 -1.42 -7.50
C PHE A 52 10.39 -1.60 -9.00
N ASP A 53 9.24 -2.19 -9.33
CA ASP A 53 8.83 -2.40 -10.73
C ASP A 53 8.66 -1.07 -11.49
N ALA A 54 8.10 -0.05 -10.85
CA ALA A 54 7.94 1.28 -11.45
C ALA A 54 9.29 1.98 -11.68
N LYS A 55 10.26 1.84 -10.76
CA LYS A 55 11.62 2.36 -10.93
C LYS A 55 12.33 1.67 -12.09
N LYS A 56 12.22 0.35 -12.17
CA LYS A 56 12.77 -0.46 -13.25
C LYS A 56 12.20 -0.07 -14.61
N ALA A 57 10.88 0.11 -14.68
CA ALA A 57 10.22 0.56 -15.90
C ALA A 57 10.66 1.97 -16.35
N ARG A 58 11.07 2.84 -15.42
CA ARG A 58 11.56 4.19 -15.70
C ARG A 58 13.08 4.28 -15.86
N GLY A 59 13.82 3.17 -15.70
CA GLY A 59 15.28 3.18 -15.74
C GLY A 59 15.92 3.97 -14.59
N VAL A 60 15.25 4.07 -13.45
CA VAL A 60 15.72 4.78 -12.24
C VAL A 60 16.16 3.78 -11.16
N ASP A 61 16.62 2.60 -11.58
CA ASP A 61 17.21 1.62 -10.68
C ASP A 61 18.59 2.16 -10.24
N GLN A 62 18.70 2.53 -8.96
CA GLN A 62 19.99 2.78 -8.30
C GLN A 62 20.53 1.46 -7.73
#